data_AF-A0A843M205-F1
#
_entry.id   AF-A0A843M205-F1
#
_cell.length_a   1.000
_cell.length_b   1.000
_cell.length_c   1.000
_cell.angle_alpha   90.00
_cell.angle_beta   90.00
_cell.angle_gamma   90.00
#
_symmetry.space_group_name_H-M   'P 1'
#
loop_
_entity.id
_entity.type
_entity.pdbx_description
1 polymer ?
#
loop_
_entity_poly.entity_id
_entity_poly.type
_entity_poly.pdbx_seq_one_letter_code
_entity_poly.pdbx_strand_id
1 'polypeptide(L)' 'GKVQEYTLLVPTTWNFPTCSRALEGAPWQLAEVIMRAYDPCVSCATHMLVVDESKKIVAQKLVQ' A
#
# COMPACT_ATOMS: atom_id res chain seq x y z
N GLY A 1 0.09 5.66 29.10
CA GLY A 1 0.54 4.70 28.06
C GLY A 1 -0.51 4.49 27.00
N LYS A 2 -0.88 5.54 26.26
CA LYS A 2 -1.65 5.43 25.01
C LYS A 2 -0.77 5.96 23.89
N VAL A 3 -0.87 5.34 22.71
CA VAL A 3 -0.15 5.78 21.51
C VAL A 3 -0.72 7.15 21.11
N GLN A 4 0.15 8.17 21.11
CA GLN A 4 -0.24 9.54 20.74
C GLN A 4 -0.16 9.77 19.23
N GLU A 5 0.75 9.05 18.56
CA GLU A 5 0.99 9.15 17.12
C GLU A 5 1.41 7.78 16.59
N TYR A 6 0.94 7.43 15.39
CA TYR A 6 1.25 6.15 14.75
C TYR A 6 1.31 6.31 13.24
N THR A 7 2.42 5.87 12.64
CA THR A 7 2.68 5.98 11.21
C THR A 7 3.21 4.64 10.68
N LEU A 8 2.78 4.24 9.49
CA LEU A 8 3.18 2.99 8.84
C LEU A 8 3.81 3.27 7.47
N LEU A 9 5.04 2.79 7.29
CA LEU A 9 5.74 2.82 6.00
C LEU A 9 5.99 1.37 5.57
N VAL A 10 5.14 0.86 4.69
CA VAL A 10 5.03 -0.56 4.34
C VAL A 10 5.75 -0.82 3.00
N PRO A 11 6.28 -2.03 2.71
CA PRO A 11 7.14 -2.25 1.54
C PRO A 11 6.50 -1.80 0.21
N THR A 12 5.23 -2.11 -0.01
CA THR A 12 4.53 -1.71 -1.24
C THR A 12 4.37 -0.19 -1.36
N THR A 13 4.29 0.55 -0.23
CA THR A 13 4.29 2.03 -0.24
C THR A 13 5.56 2.59 -0.90
N TRP A 14 6.70 1.95 -0.64
CA TRP A 14 7.99 2.31 -1.26
C TRP A 14 8.12 1.81 -2.70
N ASN A 15 7.56 0.64 -2.99
CA ASN A 15 7.65 0.05 -4.32
C ASN A 15 6.78 0.77 -5.35
N PHE A 16 5.69 1.43 -4.96
CA PHE A 16 4.83 2.17 -5.88
C PHE A 16 5.60 3.17 -6.78
N PRO A 17 6.36 4.14 -6.24
CA PRO A 17 7.10 5.08 -7.09
C PRO A 17 8.22 4.42 -7.90
N THR A 18 8.85 3.37 -7.37
CA THR A 18 9.93 2.65 -8.05
C THR A 18 9.40 1.83 -9.23
N CYS A 19 8.31 1.11 -9.01
CA CYS A 19 7.67 0.28 -10.02
C CYS A 19 7.10 1.13 -11.16
N SER A 20 6.54 2.32 -10.86
CA SER A 20 6.10 3.27 -11.89
C SER A 20 7.22 3.68 -12.84
N ARG A 21 8.42 3.95 -12.33
CA ARG A 21 9.58 4.26 -13.17
C ARG A 21 10.10 3.05 -13.92
N ALA A 22 10.00 1.85 -13.34
CA ALA A 22 10.40 0.60 -13.99
C ALA A 22 9.52 0.25 -15.22
N LEU A 23 8.36 0.88 -15.39
CA LEU A 23 7.51 0.73 -16.57
C LEU A 23 8.00 1.56 -17.78
N GLU A 24 8.88 2.54 -17.57
CA GLU A 24 9.39 3.38 -18.64
C GLU A 24 10.21 2.54 -19.64
N GLY A 25 9.84 2.60 -20.92
CA GLY A 25 10.50 1.84 -21.99
C GLY A 25 10.01 0.41 -22.19
N ALA A 26 9.12 -0.09 -21.32
CA ALA A 26 8.47 -1.38 -21.53
C ALA A 26 7.27 -1.28 -22.49
N PRO A 27 7.03 -2.28 -23.35
CA PRO A 27 5.75 -2.42 -24.06
C PRO A 27 4.59 -2.47 -23.05
N TRP A 28 3.53 -1.70 -23.30
CA TRP A 28 2.40 -1.58 -22.37
C TRP A 28 1.73 -2.92 -22.04
N GLN A 29 1.78 -3.88 -22.96
CA GLN A 29 1.25 -5.24 -22.77
C GLN A 29 1.98 -6.00 -21.65
N LEU A 30 3.23 -5.64 -21.34
CA LEU A 30 4.03 -6.24 -20.27
C LEU A 30 3.93 -5.48 -18.94
N ALA A 31 3.20 -4.36 -18.88
CA ALA A 31 3.11 -3.53 -17.69
C ALA A 31 2.67 -4.34 -16.46
N GLU A 32 1.64 -5.17 -16.59
CA GLU A 32 1.18 -5.98 -15.48
C GLU A 32 2.18 -7.08 -15.06
N VAL A 33 2.99 -7.59 -15.99
CA VAL A 33 4.04 -8.57 -15.68
C VAL A 33 5.12 -7.91 -14.82
N ILE A 34 5.54 -6.69 -15.20
CA ILE A 34 6.52 -5.91 -14.44
C ILE A 34 5.97 -5.57 -13.05
N MET A 35 4.71 -5.12 -12.95
CA MET A 35 4.07 -4.82 -11.66
C MET A 35 4.02 -6.05 -10.74
N ARG A 36 3.69 -7.24 -11.26
CA ARG A 36 3.61 -8.48 -10.48
C ARG A 36 4.98 -8.95 -9.94
N ALA A 37 6.09 -8.56 -10.58
CA ALA A 37 7.43 -8.89 -10.08
C ALA A 37 7.74 -8.25 -8.71
N TYR A 38 7.02 -7.20 -8.33
CA TYR A 38 7.14 -6.55 -7.03
C TYR A 38 6.23 -7.14 -5.93
N ASP A 39 5.46 -8.19 -6.23
CA ASP A 39 4.45 -8.79 -5.35
C ASP A 39 3.58 -7.73 -4.63
N PRO A 40 2.84 -6.89 -5.39
CA PRO A 40 2.23 -5.70 -4.82
C PRO A 40 1.03 -6.05 -3.94
N CYS A 41 1.20 -5.95 -2.62
CA CYS A 41 0.07 -5.89 -1.69
C CYS A 41 -0.48 -4.45 -1.58
N VAL A 42 -1.53 -4.13 -2.33
CA VAL A 42 -2.13 -2.77 -2.36
C VAL A 42 -2.75 -2.41 -1.01
N SER A 43 -3.39 -3.37 -0.34
CA SER A 43 -3.97 -3.20 1.01
C SER A 43 -2.90 -2.82 2.04
N CYS A 44 -1.69 -3.37 1.88
CA CYS A 44 -0.53 -3.05 2.70
C CYS A 44 -0.02 -1.63 2.42
N ALA A 45 -0.01 -1.20 1.15
CA ALA A 45 0.42 0.14 0.79
C ALA A 45 -0.50 1.24 1.34
N THR A 46 -1.81 1.00 1.28
CA THR A 46 -2.85 1.98 1.65
C THR A 46 -3.21 1.95 3.13
N HIS A 47 -2.98 0.84 3.83
CA HIS A 47 -3.26 0.67 5.27
C HIS A 47 -4.67 1.16 5.69
N MET A 48 -5.68 0.29 5.62
CA MET A 48 -7.05 0.67 6.00
C MET A 48 -7.28 0.55 7.52
N LEU A 49 -7.53 1.69 8.15
CA LEU A 49 -7.98 1.79 9.55
C LEU A 49 -9.47 2.15 9.58
N VAL A 50 -10.28 1.34 10.26
CA VAL A 50 -11.67 1.69 10.58
C VAL A 50 -11.64 2.52 11.86
N VAL A 51 -12.16 3.75 11.81
CA VAL A 51 -12.30 4.66 12.95
C VAL A 51 -13.78 4.89 13.27
N ASP A 52 -14.11 5.00 14.56
CA ASP A 52 -15.45 5.35 15.03
C ASP A 52 -15.71 6.86 14.94
N GLU A 53 -16.95 7.28 15.23
CA GLU A 53 -17.33 8.70 15.26
C GLU A 53 -16.54 9.52 16.28
N SER A 54 -15.93 8.87 17.28
CA SER A 54 -15.04 9.47 18.28
C SER A 54 -13.55 9.40 17.88
N LYS A 55 -13.24 9.07 16.61
CA LYS A 55 -11.90 8.91 16.04
C LYS A 55 -11.03 7.83 16.71
N LYS A 56 -11.64 6.87 17.41
CA LYS A 56 -10.94 5.72 17.97
C LYS A 56 -10.84 4.62 16.91
N ILE A 57 -9.69 3.95 16.83
CA ILE A 57 -9.49 2.83 15.90
C ILE A 57 -10.32 1.63 16.38
N VAL A 58 -11.23 1.14 15.53
CA VAL A 58 -12.20 0.08 15.84
C VAL A 58 -11.84 -1.25 15.20
N ALA A 59 -11.15 -1.25 14.07
CA ALA A 59 -10.64 -2.47 13.41
C ALA A 59 -9.59 -2.14 12.33
N GLN A 60 -8.71 -3.10 12.06
CA GLN A 60 -7.87 -3.12 10.85
C GLN A 60 -8.49 -4.13 9.88
N LYS A 61 -9.13 -3.65 8.81
CA LYS A 61 -9.72 -4.51 7.78
C LYS A 61 -8.78 -4.61 6.59
N LEU A 62 -8.48 -5.83 6.16
CA LEU A 62 -7.82 -6.11 4.90
C LEU A 62 -8.91 -6.19 3.82
N VAL A 63 -8.87 -5.29 2.83
CA VAL A 63 -9.59 -5.51 1.57
C VAL A 63 -8.70 -6.44 0.76
N GLN A 64 -9.16 -7.64 0.45
CA GLN A 64 -8.40 -8.60 -0.35
C GLN A 64 -9.12 -8.84 -1.67
#